data_AF-A0A946YYS7-F1
#
_entry.id   AF-A0A946YYS7-F1
#
_cell.length_a   1.000
_cell.length_b   1.000
_cell.length_c   1.000
_cell.angle_alpha   90.00
_cell.angle_beta   90.00
_cell.angle_gamma   90.00
#
_symmetry.space_group_name_H-M   'P 1'
#
loop_
_entity.id
_entity.type
_entity.pdbx_description
1 polymer ?
#
loop_
_entity_poly.entity_id
_entity_poly.type
_entity_poly.pdbx_seq_one_letter_code
_entity_poly.pdbx_strand_id
1 'polypeptide(L)' 'SRSLQAGADAALTLPGVEQAIVSDHSIDLIVHDAGAILPDLLAAVSGAGASIAGVEVVEPNLEAVFLQLTGKALRD' A
#
# COMPACT_ATOMS: atom_id res chain seq x y z
N SER A 1 1.07 -0.13 18.31
CA SER A 1 0.28 -1.34 18.01
C SER A 1 1.18 -2.52 17.62
N ARG A 2 1.38 -3.50 18.51
CA ARG A 2 2.23 -4.68 18.21
C ARG A 2 1.68 -5.55 17.07
N SER A 3 0.36 -5.64 16.94
CA SER A 3 -0.33 -6.38 15.88
C SER A 3 -0.13 -5.76 14.49
N LEU A 4 -0.18 -4.42 14.39
CA LEU A 4 0.07 -3.72 13.11
C LEU A 4 1.51 -3.89 12.64
N GLN A 5 2.47 -3.85 13.56
CA GLN A 5 3.87 -4.12 13.25
C GLN A 5 4.06 -5.53 12.68
N ALA A 6 3.46 -6.54 13.32
CA ALA A 6 3.51 -7.92 12.84
C ALA A 6 2.85 -8.09 11.46
N GLY A 7 1.76 -7.38 11.20
CA GLY A 7 1.11 -7.36 9.88
C GLY A 7 1.98 -6.74 8.79
N ALA A 8 2.67 -5.64 9.08
CA ALA A 8 3.61 -5.01 8.14
C ALA A 8 4.82 -5.89 7.84
N ASP A 9 5.41 -6.52 8.87
CA ASP A 9 6.52 -7.44 8.70
C ASP A 9 6.10 -8.66 7.86
N ALA A 10 4.89 -9.19 8.09
CA ALA A 10 4.33 -10.28 7.29
C ALA A 10 4.12 -9.88 5.83
N ALA A 11 3.61 -8.67 5.57
CA ALA A 11 3.44 -8.15 4.23
C ALA A 11 4.78 -8.03 3.48
N LEU A 12 5.85 -7.57 4.14
CA LEU A 12 7.19 -7.46 3.54
C LEU A 12 7.80 -8.80 3.09
N THR A 13 7.28 -9.93 3.58
CA THR A 13 7.72 -11.26 3.11
C THR A 13 7.11 -11.66 1.78
N LEU A 14 6.08 -10.95 1.31
CA LEU A 14 5.39 -11.27 0.06
C LEU A 14 6.14 -10.70 -1.14
N PRO A 15 6.31 -11.50 -2.22
CA PRO A 15 6.91 -11.01 -3.45
C PRO A 15 6.01 -9.95 -4.08
N GLY A 16 6.57 -8.76 -4.32
CA GLY A 16 5.84 -7.62 -4.90
C GLY A 16 5.48 -6.53 -3.91
N VAL A 17 5.78 -6.69 -2.61
CA VAL A 17 5.75 -5.59 -1.64
C VAL A 17 7.09 -4.87 -1.66
N GLU A 18 7.07 -3.58 -1.99
CA GLU A 18 8.25 -2.73 -2.04
C GLU A 18 8.47 -2.02 -0.69
N GLN A 19 7.38 -1.63 -0.03
CA GLN A 19 7.45 -0.91 1.23
C GLN A 19 6.24 -1.17 2.11
N ALA A 20 6.46 -1.20 3.43
CA ALA A 20 5.41 -1.24 4.43
C ALA A 20 5.66 -0.19 5.51
N ILE A 21 4.67 0.66 5.77
CA ILE A 21 4.72 1.74 6.75
C ILE A 21 3.60 1.51 7.75
N VAL A 22 3.95 1.44 9.03
CA VAL A 22 2.98 1.31 10.11
C VAL A 22 2.60 2.70 10.61
N SER A 23 1.31 3.01 10.51
CA SER A 23 0.69 4.21 11.06
C SER A 23 -0.07 3.86 12.35
N ASP A 24 -0.61 4.86 13.06
CA ASP A 24 -1.25 4.62 14.37
C ASP A 24 -2.40 3.59 14.31
N HIS A 25 -3.15 3.57 13.20
CA HIS A 25 -4.34 2.73 13.02
C HIS A 25 -4.41 1.99 11.68
N SER A 26 -3.38 2.09 10.84
CA SER A 26 -3.36 1.52 9.49
C SER A 26 -1.96 1.04 9.11
N ILE A 27 -1.88 0.26 8.04
CA ILE A 27 -0.62 -0.15 7.42
C ILE A 27 -0.70 0.32 5.98
N ASP A 28 0.23 1.19 5.59
CA ASP A 28 0.35 1.70 4.23
C ASP A 28 1.38 0.85 3.48
N LEU A 29 0.98 0.27 2.34
CA LEU A 29 1.77 -0.69 1.59
C LEU A 29 1.98 -0.18 0.16
N ILE A 30 3.24 -0.16 -0.27
CA ILE A 30 3.60 0.07 -1.67
C ILE A 30 3.85 -1.30 -2.30
N VAL A 31 3.07 -1.61 -3.32
CA VAL A 31 3.09 -2.91 -4.01
C VAL A 31 3.07 -2.72 -5.51
N HIS A 32 3.70 -3.63 -6.24
CA HIS A 32 3.81 -3.53 -7.70
C HIS A 32 2.49 -3.81 -8.43
N ASP A 33 1.73 -4.81 -7.95
CA ASP A 33 0.42 -5.17 -8.46
C ASP A 33 -0.52 -5.42 -7.28
N ALA A 34 -1.27 -4.39 -6.90
CA ALA A 34 -2.19 -4.45 -5.78
C ALA A 34 -3.32 -5.46 -6.01
N GLY A 35 -3.77 -5.63 -7.25
CA GLY A 35 -4.86 -6.54 -7.58
C GLY A 35 -4.46 -8.00 -7.42
N ALA A 36 -3.27 -8.37 -7.90
CA ALA A 36 -2.76 -9.74 -7.80
C ALA A 36 -2.32 -10.12 -6.39
N ILE A 37 -1.72 -9.18 -5.64
CA ILE A 37 -1.15 -9.47 -4.31
C ILE A 37 -2.18 -9.37 -3.17
N LEU A 38 -3.33 -8.75 -3.41
CA LEU A 38 -4.34 -8.49 -2.38
C LEU A 38 -4.72 -9.74 -1.56
N PRO A 39 -5.06 -10.89 -2.19
CA PRO A 39 -5.50 -12.06 -1.44
C PRO A 39 -4.42 -12.59 -0.49
N ASP A 40 -3.18 -12.64 -0.95
CA ASP A 40 -2.04 -13.12 -0.17
C ASP A 40 -1.69 -12.15 0.96
N LEU A 41 -1.82 -10.84 0.69
CA LEU A 41 -1.57 -9.78 1.65
C LEU A 41 -2.59 -9.79 2.79
N LEU A 42 -3.87 -9.98 2.47
CA LEU A 42 -4.91 -10.15 3.49
C LEU A 42 -4.69 -11.41 4.33
N ALA A 43 -4.28 -12.52 3.70
CA ALA A 43 -3.97 -13.75 4.40
C ALA A 43 -2.77 -13.59 5.35
N ALA A 44 -1.69 -12.94 4.90
CA ALA A 44 -0.49 -12.68 5.71
C ALA A 44 -0.79 -11.78 6.91
N VAL A 45 -1.51 -10.67 6.69
CA VAL A 45 -1.86 -9.71 7.73
C VAL A 45 -2.84 -10.31 8.74
N SER A 46 -3.85 -11.05 8.27
CA SER A 46 -4.79 -11.77 9.15
C SER A 46 -4.11 -12.86 9.96
N GLY A 47 -3.19 -13.63 9.34
CA GLY A 47 -2.39 -14.66 10.01
C GLY A 47 -1.45 -14.09 11.08
N ALA A 48 -1.01 -12.84 10.95
CA ALA A 48 -0.24 -12.12 11.95
C ALA A 48 -1.08 -11.59 13.13
N GLY A 49 -2.39 -11.81 13.12
CA GLY A 49 -3.30 -11.40 14.20
C GLY A 49 -3.76 -9.93 14.11
N ALA A 50 -3.59 -9.28 12.97
CA ALA A 50 -4.18 -7.97 12.71
C ALA A 50 -5.63 -8.12 12.21
N SER A 51 -6.54 -7.29 12.75
CA SER A 51 -7.94 -7.25 12.31
C SER A 51 -8.09 -6.24 11.17
N ILE A 52 -8.59 -6.69 10.02
CA ILE A 52 -8.76 -5.86 8.82
C ILE A 52 -10.20 -5.37 8.79
N ALA A 53 -10.40 -4.05 8.96
CA ALA A 53 -11.73 -3.43 8.92
C ALA A 53 -12.12 -2.95 7.52
N GLY A 54 -11.15 -2.74 6.64
CA GLY A 54 -11.33 -2.25 5.28
C GLY A 54 -10.01 -2.28 4.53
N VAL A 55 -10.11 -2.28 3.20
CA VAL A 55 -8.97 -2.26 2.28
C VAL A 55 -9.26 -1.17 1.26
N GLU A 56 -8.32 -0.24 1.10
CA GLU A 56 -8.37 0.78 0.07
C GLU A 56 -7.22 0.54 -0.91
N VAL A 57 -7.54 0.40 -2.19
CA VAL A 57 -6.55 0.24 -3.26
C VAL A 57 -6.55 1.51 -4.09
N VAL A 58 -5.42 2.20 -4.10
CA VAL A 58 -5.23 3.42 -4.88
C VAL A 58 -4.28 3.08 -6.02
N GLU A 59 -4.80 3.02 -7.25
CA GLU A 59 -3.97 2.99 -8.44
C GLU A 59 -3.58 4.43 -8.81
N PRO A 60 -2.29 4.82 -8.71
CA PRO A 60 -1.88 6.13 -9.19
C PRO A 60 -2.08 6.19 -10.70
N ASN A 61 -3.09 6.94 -11.14
CA ASN A 61 -3.32 7.16 -12.56
C ASN A 61 -2.24 8.10 -13.14
N LEU A 62 -1.98 7.97 -14.44
CA LEU A 62 -1.00 8.80 -15.15
C LEU A 62 -1.41 10.29 -15.22
N GLU A 63 -2.64 10.67 -14.85
CA GLU A 63 -3.06 12.06 -14.72
C GLU A 63 -2.45 12.73 -13.47
N ALA A 64 -2.25 11.99 -12.37
CA ALA A 64 -1.60 12.50 -11.16
C ALA A 64 -0.09 12.77 -11.36
N VAL A 65 0.59 11.95 -12.16
CA VAL A 65 2.01 12.17 -12.53
C VAL A 65 2.16 13.26 -13.60
N PHE A 66 1.16 13.45 -14.48
CA PHE A 66 1.21 14.48 -15.53
C PHE A 66 1.13 15.92 -14.98
N LEU A 67 0.43 16.13 -13.85
CA LEU A 67 0.29 17.44 -13.21
C LEU A 67 1.54 17.91 -12.46
N GLN A 68 2.44 17.01 -12.07
CA GLN A 68 3.68 17.39 -11.35
C GLN A 68 4.85 17.79 -12.27
N LEU A 69 4.74 17.57 -13.59
CA LEU A 69 5.79 17.94 -14.56
C LEU A 69 5.40 19.12 -15.49
N THR A 70 4.12 19.49 -15.59
CA THR A 70 3.67 20.61 -16.45
C THR A 70 3.27 21.87 -15.68
N GLY A 71 3.73 22.03 -14.43
CA GLY A 71 3.66 23.29 -13.67
C GLY A 71 4.50 24.44 -14.24
N LYS A 72 4.99 24.37 -15.49
CA LYS A 72 5.74 25.46 -16.15
C LYS A 72 5.75 25.36 -17.69
N ALA A 73 4.61 25.21 -18.35
CA ALA A 73 4.58 25.41 -19.82
C ALA A 73 3.18 25.66 -20.40
N LEU A 74 2.32 26.51 -19.81
CA LEU A 74 1.15 27.02 -20.54
C LEU A 74 0.51 28.22 -19.82
N ARG A 75 1.25 29.34 -19.75
CA ARG A 75 0.66 30.68 -19.65
C ARG A 75 1.56 31.67 -20.38
N ASP A 76 1.38 31.72 -21.70
CA ASP A 76 1.39 32.95 -22.50
C ASP A 76 0.31 32.78 -23.59
#